data_AF-Q8ESA9-F1
#
_entry.id   AF-Q8ESA9-F1
#
_cell.length_a   1.000
_cell.length_b   1.000
_cell.length_c   1.000
_cell.angle_alpha   90.00
_cell.angle_beta   90.00
_cell.angle_gamma   90.00
#
_symmetry.space_group_name_H-M   'P 1'
#
loop_
_entity.id
_entity.type
_entity.pdbx_description
1 polymer ?
#
loop_
_entity_poly.entity_id
_entity_poly.type
_entity_poly.pdbx_seq_one_letter_code
_entity_poly.pdbx_strand_id
1 'polypeptide(L)'
;MHNFVKEGTPYSTVSSNKKEITVDEEVEFTLTAHNVEMLQEANFQLNYDKQQLQLVDVKLHEDVESYGDPTITYSEESISNTRNNISISTAINDIEQEVTGDIPIAVATFTGKEADFGRNNYVKNPTLSTTYTNTQEETTNLRGYYEGQNTELLRNYSEVRGNILAQGFFGLDGQYDSSQEFPNASIQMQATDAEGNKYDATIENDNDFTIQVPVTDETFDLEVKIPGSFPSPYNF
;
A
#
# COMPACT_ATOMS: atom_id res chain seq x y z
N MET A 1 -6.32 14.98 -7.04
CA MET A 1 -5.63 15.41 -8.28
C MET A 1 -6.62 15.20 -9.41
N HIS A 2 -6.95 16.22 -10.21
CA HIS A 2 -7.87 16.04 -11.35
C HIS A 2 -7.03 15.84 -12.61
N ASN A 3 -7.21 14.72 -13.29
CA ASN A 3 -6.57 14.46 -14.57
C ASN A 3 -7.56 14.81 -15.69
N PHE A 4 -7.19 15.74 -16.55
CA PHE A 4 -7.98 16.10 -17.72
C PHE A 4 -7.37 15.42 -18.94
N VAL A 5 -8.15 14.56 -19.59
CA VAL A 5 -7.83 13.95 -20.87
C VAL A 5 -8.67 14.65 -21.93
N LYS A 6 -8.07 14.96 -23.08
CA LYS A 6 -8.82 15.54 -24.20
C LYS A 6 -9.82 14.48 -24.70
N GLU A 7 -11.06 14.90 -24.94
CA GLU A 7 -12.12 14.04 -25.47
C GLU A 7 -11.65 13.21 -26.68
N GLY A 8 -12.00 11.92 -26.69
CA GLY A 8 -11.59 10.94 -27.71
C GLY A 8 -10.12 10.52 -27.67
N THR A 9 -9.32 10.97 -26.69
CA THR A 9 -7.94 10.48 -26.54
C THR A 9 -7.96 9.13 -25.83
N PRO A 10 -7.31 8.09 -26.36
CA PRO A 10 -7.17 6.82 -25.67
C PRO A 10 -6.35 6.95 -24.38
N TYR A 11 -6.82 6.33 -23.30
CA TYR A 11 -6.11 6.25 -22.02
C TYR A 11 -6.46 4.97 -21.28
N SER A 12 -5.81 4.71 -20.15
CA SER A 12 -6.17 3.58 -19.29
C SER A 12 -6.33 4.03 -17.85
N THR A 13 -7.18 3.32 -17.11
CA THR A 13 -7.38 3.54 -15.68
C THR A 13 -7.17 2.26 -14.90
N VAL A 14 -6.82 2.46 -13.63
CA VAL A 14 -6.97 1.46 -12.58
C VAL A 14 -7.89 2.05 -11.52
N SER A 15 -8.91 1.30 -11.12
CA SER A 15 -9.86 1.69 -10.08
C SER A 15 -10.01 0.57 -9.06
N SER A 16 -10.28 0.93 -7.80
CA SER A 16 -10.52 -0.03 -6.73
C SER A 16 -12.00 -0.19 -6.46
N ASN A 17 -12.44 -1.41 -6.15
CA ASN A 17 -13.80 -1.67 -5.67
C ASN A 17 -14.02 -1.26 -4.20
N LYS A 18 -12.95 -0.94 -3.45
CA LYS A 18 -13.02 -0.59 -2.03
C LYS A 18 -12.28 0.71 -1.70
N LYS A 19 -12.87 1.49 -0.79
CA LYS A 19 -12.24 2.68 -0.21
C LYS A 19 -11.33 2.35 0.97
N GLU A 20 -11.62 1.28 1.69
CA GLU A 20 -10.93 0.86 2.90
C GLU A 20 -10.81 -0.67 2.87
N ILE A 21 -9.70 -1.19 3.36
CA ILE A 21 -9.47 -2.62 3.62
C ILE A 21 -8.73 -2.82 4.94
N THR A 22 -8.95 -3.96 5.59
CA THR A 22 -8.07 -4.44 6.68
C THR A 22 -7.01 -5.41 6.17
N VAL A 23 -6.14 -5.87 7.07
CA VAL A 23 -5.24 -7.01 6.81
C VAL A 23 -6.06 -8.24 6.43
N ASP A 24 -5.55 -9.02 5.48
CA ASP A 24 -6.14 -10.22 4.88
C ASP A 24 -7.45 -10.00 4.11
N GLU A 25 -7.98 -8.77 4.07
CA GLU A 25 -9.16 -8.44 3.28
C GLU A 25 -8.79 -8.27 1.81
N GLU A 26 -9.63 -8.82 0.93
CA GLU A 26 -9.46 -8.72 -0.52
C GLU A 26 -9.90 -7.36 -1.07
N VAL A 27 -9.16 -6.85 -2.04
CA VAL A 27 -9.49 -5.67 -2.87
C VAL A 27 -9.24 -6.01 -4.33
N GLU A 28 -10.14 -5.56 -5.20
CA GLU A 28 -10.02 -5.75 -6.63
C GLU A 28 -9.67 -4.43 -7.29
N PHE A 29 -8.66 -4.48 -8.17
CA PHE A 29 -8.28 -3.38 -9.04
C PHE A 29 -8.66 -3.69 -10.48
N THR A 30 -9.65 -2.97 -11.00
CA THR A 30 -10.11 -3.10 -12.38
C THR A 30 -9.23 -2.26 -13.30
N LEU A 31 -8.72 -2.87 -14.36
CA LEU A 31 -7.90 -2.27 -15.40
C LEU A 31 -8.77 -2.01 -16.63
N THR A 32 -8.97 -0.74 -16.96
CA THR A 32 -9.87 -0.32 -18.05
C THR A 32 -9.06 0.41 -19.12
N ALA A 33 -9.35 0.12 -20.39
CA ALA A 33 -8.89 0.93 -21.52
C ALA A 33 -10.04 1.77 -22.05
N HIS A 34 -9.82 3.08 -22.18
CA HIS A 34 -10.82 4.05 -22.59
C HIS A 34 -10.56 4.56 -24.01
N ASN A 35 -11.63 4.84 -24.73
CA ASN A 35 -11.62 5.30 -26.13
C ASN A 35 -10.71 4.46 -27.05
N VAL A 36 -10.67 3.13 -26.85
CA VAL A 36 -9.93 2.25 -27.75
C VAL A 36 -10.74 1.98 -29.02
N GLU A 37 -10.06 1.73 -30.12
CA GLU A 37 -10.68 1.39 -31.40
C GLU A 37 -10.17 0.02 -31.87
N MET A 38 -11.09 -0.88 -32.21
CA MET A 38 -10.81 -2.22 -32.72
C MET A 38 -9.77 -2.99 -31.89
N LEU A 39 -9.87 -2.93 -30.55
CA LEU A 39 -8.97 -3.58 -29.62
C LEU A 39 -8.88 -5.09 -29.90
N GLN A 40 -7.66 -5.62 -30.01
CA GLN A 40 -7.40 -7.05 -30.11
C GLN A 40 -6.56 -7.55 -28.93
N GLU A 41 -5.52 -6.80 -28.56
CA GLU A 41 -4.64 -7.14 -27.44
C GLU A 41 -4.44 -5.94 -26.51
N ALA A 42 -4.33 -6.20 -25.21
CA ALA A 42 -3.91 -5.19 -24.24
C ALA A 42 -2.84 -5.75 -23.30
N ASN A 43 -1.80 -4.95 -23.07
CA ASN A 43 -0.71 -5.26 -22.16
C ASN A 43 -0.64 -4.19 -21.06
N PHE A 44 -0.74 -4.62 -19.81
CA PHE A 44 -0.67 -3.76 -18.64
C PHE A 44 0.59 -4.05 -17.83
N GLN A 45 1.15 -3.00 -17.27
CA GLN A 45 2.23 -3.04 -16.29
C GLN A 45 1.72 -2.36 -15.03
N LEU A 46 1.47 -3.15 -13.99
CA LEU A 46 0.90 -2.70 -12.73
C LEU A 46 1.95 -2.79 -11.62
N ASN A 47 2.47 -1.64 -11.21
CA ASN A 47 3.41 -1.56 -10.09
C ASN A 47 2.69 -1.28 -8.79
N TYR A 48 2.88 -2.10 -7.76
CA TYR A 48 2.23 -1.92 -6.45
C TYR A 48 3.21 -2.09 -5.29
N ASP A 49 2.77 -1.68 -4.10
CA ASP A 49 3.57 -1.77 -2.87
C ASP A 49 3.42 -3.14 -2.20
N LYS A 50 4.45 -3.98 -2.31
CA LYS A 50 4.43 -5.36 -1.80
C LYS A 50 4.52 -5.47 -0.28
N GLN A 51 4.76 -4.34 0.40
CA GLN A 51 4.68 -4.28 1.86
C GLN A 51 3.26 -4.03 2.35
N GLN A 52 2.35 -3.55 1.50
CA GLN A 52 0.95 -3.29 1.86
C GLN A 52 -0.02 -4.26 1.20
N LEU A 53 0.33 -4.82 0.04
CA LEU A 53 -0.53 -5.73 -0.72
C LEU A 53 0.19 -7.03 -1.09
N GLN A 54 -0.59 -8.09 -1.23
CA GLN A 54 -0.18 -9.36 -1.81
C GLN A 54 -1.10 -9.71 -2.97
N LEU A 55 -0.53 -10.02 -4.15
CA LEU A 55 -1.30 -10.47 -5.30
C LEU A 55 -1.92 -11.84 -5.00
N VAL A 56 -3.22 -11.97 -5.27
CA VAL A 56 -3.97 -13.23 -5.18
C VAL A 56 -4.08 -13.84 -6.58
N ASP A 57 -4.63 -13.08 -7.53
CA ASP A 57 -4.86 -13.55 -8.90
C ASP A 57 -5.08 -12.36 -9.86
N VAL A 58 -5.00 -12.63 -11.16
CA VAL A 58 -5.43 -11.72 -12.23
C VAL A 58 -6.35 -12.46 -13.18
N LYS A 59 -7.56 -11.92 -13.39
CA LYS A 59 -8.58 -12.50 -14.28
C LYS A 59 -9.00 -11.51 -15.35
N LEU A 60 -9.59 -12.02 -16.42
CA LEU A 60 -10.33 -11.19 -17.37
C LEU A 60 -11.57 -10.62 -16.69
N HIS A 61 -11.96 -9.42 -17.11
CA HIS A 61 -13.24 -8.84 -16.74
C HIS A 61 -14.37 -9.47 -17.59
N GLU A 62 -15.55 -9.65 -17.01
CA GLU A 62 -16.69 -10.32 -17.66
C GLU A 62 -17.11 -9.65 -18.99
N ASP A 63 -17.02 -8.32 -19.07
CA ASP A 63 -17.32 -7.55 -20.28
C ASP A 63 -16.53 -8.03 -21.52
N VAL A 64 -15.30 -8.51 -21.33
CA VAL A 64 -14.43 -8.95 -22.44
C VAL A 64 -14.93 -10.23 -23.08
N GLU A 65 -15.62 -11.09 -22.33
CA GLU A 65 -16.15 -12.37 -22.81
C GLU A 65 -17.19 -12.21 -23.92
N SER A 66 -17.84 -11.04 -24.00
CA SER A 66 -18.84 -10.75 -25.03
C SER A 66 -18.24 -10.48 -26.43
N TYR A 67 -16.92 -10.31 -26.54
CA TYR A 67 -16.27 -9.89 -27.78
C TYR A 67 -15.64 -11.03 -28.59
N GLY A 68 -15.48 -12.22 -28.01
CA GLY A 68 -14.84 -13.38 -28.65
C GLY A 68 -14.37 -14.43 -27.64
N ASP A 69 -13.22 -15.04 -27.90
CA ASP A 69 -12.54 -16.00 -27.00
C ASP A 69 -11.32 -15.33 -26.34
N PRO A 70 -11.52 -14.60 -25.22
CA PRO A 70 -10.45 -13.85 -24.58
C PRO A 70 -9.51 -14.76 -23.80
N THR A 71 -8.22 -14.38 -23.81
CA THR A 71 -7.15 -15.05 -23.09
C THR A 71 -6.39 -14.05 -22.23
N ILE A 72 -5.82 -14.54 -21.13
CA ILE A 72 -4.99 -13.76 -20.23
C ILE A 72 -3.79 -14.57 -19.78
N THR A 73 -2.65 -13.90 -19.71
CA THR A 73 -1.45 -14.40 -19.04
C THR A 73 -0.90 -13.28 -18.17
N TYR A 74 -0.29 -13.63 -17.05
CA TYR A 74 0.38 -12.65 -16.21
C TYR A 74 1.61 -13.23 -15.53
N SER A 75 2.53 -12.35 -15.17
CA SER A 75 3.70 -12.68 -14.36
C SER A 75 3.98 -11.55 -13.39
N GLU A 76 4.39 -11.93 -12.17
CA GLU A 76 4.78 -11.00 -11.12
C GLU A 76 6.29 -11.06 -10.90
N GLU A 77 6.93 -9.89 -10.79
CA GLU A 77 8.35 -9.78 -10.47
C GLU A 77 8.64 -8.70 -9.43
N SER A 78 9.69 -8.92 -8.64
CA SER A 78 10.17 -7.94 -7.67
C SER A 78 11.09 -6.92 -8.33
N ILE A 79 10.64 -5.66 -8.42
CA ILE A 79 11.42 -4.57 -9.00
C ILE A 79 12.17 -3.72 -7.96
N SER A 80 11.83 -3.86 -6.67
CA SER A 80 12.59 -3.27 -5.56
C SER A 80 12.29 -3.97 -4.23
N ASN A 81 12.91 -3.52 -3.14
CA ASN A 81 12.60 -4.02 -1.78
C ASN A 81 11.16 -3.74 -1.33
N THR A 82 10.47 -2.81 -2.01
CA THR A 82 9.14 -2.34 -1.58
C THR A 82 8.09 -2.46 -2.67
N ARG A 83 8.47 -2.77 -3.91
CA ARG A 83 7.54 -2.85 -5.04
C ARG A 83 7.70 -4.13 -5.84
N ASN A 84 6.57 -4.64 -6.28
CA ASN A 84 6.48 -5.63 -7.35
C ASN A 84 5.82 -4.99 -8.57
N ASN A 85 6.07 -5.60 -9.72
CA ASN A 85 5.45 -5.28 -11.00
C ASN A 85 4.71 -6.50 -11.50
N ILE A 86 3.49 -6.31 -12.01
CA ILE A 86 2.72 -7.34 -12.68
C ILE A 86 2.66 -6.98 -14.16
N SER A 87 3.22 -7.85 -15.00
CA SER A 87 2.99 -7.84 -16.44
C SER A 87 1.74 -8.65 -16.74
N ILE A 88 0.74 -8.04 -17.36
CA ILE A 88 -0.53 -8.69 -17.72
C ILE A 88 -0.71 -8.54 -19.23
N SER A 89 -0.89 -9.65 -19.94
CA SER A 89 -1.13 -9.68 -21.38
C SER A 89 -2.46 -10.34 -21.66
N THR A 90 -3.30 -9.66 -22.43
CA THR A 90 -4.63 -10.13 -22.83
C THR A 90 -4.77 -10.09 -24.34
N ALA A 91 -5.54 -11.04 -24.90
CA ALA A 91 -5.87 -11.09 -26.31
C ALA A 91 -7.30 -11.61 -26.49
N ILE A 92 -8.06 -11.02 -27.41
CA ILE A 92 -9.39 -11.48 -27.81
C ILE A 92 -9.25 -12.23 -29.12
N ASN A 93 -9.35 -13.57 -29.05
CA ASN A 93 -9.34 -14.42 -30.24
C ASN A 93 -10.76 -14.53 -30.81
N ASP A 94 -10.87 -14.95 -32.08
CA ASP A 94 -12.16 -15.20 -32.74
C ASP A 94 -13.19 -14.07 -32.55
N ILE A 95 -12.75 -12.82 -32.74
CA ILE A 95 -13.55 -11.61 -32.50
C ILE A 95 -14.90 -11.69 -33.24
N GLU A 96 -15.99 -11.67 -32.47
CA GLU A 96 -17.37 -11.78 -33.00
C GLU A 96 -18.01 -10.41 -33.25
N GLN A 97 -17.53 -9.37 -32.55
CA GLN A 97 -18.04 -8.01 -32.63
C GLN A 97 -16.92 -6.99 -32.41
N GLU A 98 -17.07 -5.79 -32.99
CA GLU A 98 -16.06 -4.75 -32.88
C GLU A 98 -15.81 -4.33 -31.42
N VAL A 99 -14.54 -4.29 -31.04
CA VAL A 99 -14.08 -4.01 -29.67
C VAL A 99 -13.64 -2.55 -29.57
N THR A 100 -14.62 -1.65 -29.48
CA THR A 100 -14.39 -0.18 -29.49
C THR A 100 -15.09 0.48 -28.29
N GLY A 101 -14.46 1.49 -27.70
CA GLY A 101 -15.02 2.30 -26.61
C GLY A 101 -14.25 2.18 -25.30
N ASP A 102 -14.98 2.19 -24.19
CA ASP A 102 -14.44 2.06 -22.84
C ASP A 102 -14.67 0.63 -22.36
N ILE A 103 -13.58 -0.09 -22.12
CA ILE A 103 -13.61 -1.53 -21.94
C ILE A 103 -12.81 -1.90 -20.68
N PRO A 104 -13.49 -2.36 -19.62
CA PRO A 104 -12.85 -3.04 -18.51
C PRO A 104 -12.26 -4.36 -19.02
N ILE A 105 -10.96 -4.57 -18.87
CA ILE A 105 -10.25 -5.68 -19.51
C ILE A 105 -9.86 -6.76 -18.51
N ALA A 106 -9.30 -6.37 -17.38
CA ALA A 106 -8.78 -7.30 -16.39
C ALA A 106 -9.03 -6.81 -14.96
N VAL A 107 -9.08 -7.75 -14.03
CA VAL A 107 -9.22 -7.50 -12.59
C VAL A 107 -8.06 -8.17 -11.87
N ALA A 108 -7.24 -7.37 -11.19
CA ALA A 108 -6.19 -7.86 -10.32
C ALA A 108 -6.67 -7.84 -8.87
N THR A 109 -6.71 -9.02 -8.22
CA THR A 109 -7.17 -9.19 -6.85
C THR A 109 -5.99 -9.23 -5.90
N PHE A 110 -6.05 -8.47 -4.81
CA PHE A 110 -5.01 -8.43 -3.79
C PHE A 110 -5.61 -8.61 -2.40
N THR A 111 -4.78 -9.04 -1.45
CA THR A 111 -5.08 -8.98 -0.01
C THR A 111 -4.24 -7.91 0.68
N GLY A 112 -4.81 -7.26 1.69
CA GLY A 112 -4.08 -6.34 2.57
C GLY A 112 -3.04 -7.07 3.43
N LYS A 113 -1.86 -6.48 3.61
CA LYS A 113 -0.81 -6.99 4.49
C LYS A 113 -0.61 -6.06 5.68
N GLU A 114 -0.20 -6.63 6.80
CA GLU A 114 0.35 -5.83 7.89
C GLU A 114 1.60 -5.08 7.40
N ALA A 115 1.59 -3.76 7.54
CA ALA A 115 2.63 -2.88 7.06
C ALA A 115 3.25 -2.10 8.23
N ASP A 116 4.52 -1.73 8.11
CA ASP A 116 5.22 -0.90 9.09
C ASP A 116 4.48 0.43 9.37
N PHE A 117 4.46 0.90 10.62
CA PHE A 117 3.73 2.12 11.01
C PHE A 117 4.21 3.40 10.31
N GLY A 118 5.48 3.45 9.91
CA GLY A 118 6.05 4.55 9.13
C GLY A 118 5.51 4.64 7.69
N ARG A 119 4.71 3.67 7.24
CA ARG A 119 4.03 3.69 5.94
C ARG A 119 2.74 4.48 5.99
N ASN A 120 2.44 5.18 4.90
CA ASN A 120 1.14 5.82 4.74
C ASN A 120 0.01 4.78 4.75
N ASN A 121 -1.10 5.07 5.43
CA ASN A 121 -2.27 4.20 5.45
C ASN A 121 -2.93 4.08 4.08
N TYR A 122 -2.71 5.02 3.15
CA TYR A 122 -3.15 4.81 1.78
C TYR A 122 -2.35 3.68 1.13
N VAL A 123 -3.07 2.70 0.58
CA VAL A 123 -2.51 1.77 -0.40
C VAL A 123 -1.93 2.63 -1.51
N LYS A 124 -0.63 2.53 -1.72
CA LYS A 124 0.03 3.33 -2.76
C LYS A 124 -0.59 2.97 -4.11
N ASN A 125 -1.31 3.92 -4.71
CA ASN A 125 -1.99 3.73 -5.98
C ASN A 125 -1.06 3.06 -6.97
N PRO A 126 -1.46 1.91 -7.52
CA PRO A 126 -0.59 1.20 -8.41
C PRO A 126 -0.31 2.08 -9.64
N THR A 127 0.95 2.08 -10.08
CA THR A 127 1.33 2.83 -11.28
C THR A 127 1.02 1.97 -12.48
N LEU A 128 0.26 2.52 -13.41
CA LEU A 128 -0.22 1.83 -14.61
C LEU A 128 0.50 2.35 -15.85
N SER A 129 1.08 1.43 -16.62
CA SER A 129 1.49 1.66 -18.00
C SER A 129 0.82 0.63 -18.87
N THR A 130 0.28 1.06 -20.01
CA THR A 130 -0.57 0.19 -20.83
C THR A 130 -0.25 0.41 -22.30
N THR A 131 -0.22 -0.68 -23.08
CA THR A 131 -0.28 -0.64 -24.53
C THR A 131 -1.47 -1.45 -25.01
N TYR A 132 -2.05 -1.06 -26.14
CA TYR A 132 -3.03 -1.90 -26.82
C TYR A 132 -2.70 -2.01 -28.30
N THR A 133 -3.03 -3.15 -28.89
CA THR A 133 -2.90 -3.43 -30.32
C THR A 133 -4.29 -3.62 -30.91
N ASN A 134 -4.55 -2.96 -32.03
CA ASN A 134 -5.80 -3.12 -32.76
C ASN A 134 -5.76 -4.30 -33.76
N THR A 135 -6.90 -4.63 -34.36
CA THR A 135 -7.01 -5.70 -35.38
C THR A 135 -6.23 -5.45 -36.67
N GLN A 136 -5.63 -4.26 -36.82
CA GLN A 136 -4.73 -3.89 -37.93
C GLN A 136 -3.26 -3.97 -37.52
N GLU A 137 -2.96 -4.57 -36.36
CA GLU A 137 -1.61 -4.72 -35.79
C GLU A 137 -0.94 -3.39 -35.41
N GLU A 138 -1.72 -2.31 -35.23
CA GLU A 138 -1.19 -1.02 -34.79
C GLU A 138 -1.19 -0.94 -33.25
N THR A 139 -0.02 -0.67 -32.68
CA THR A 139 0.15 -0.54 -31.22
C THR A 139 0.12 0.92 -30.77
N THR A 140 -0.70 1.20 -29.76
CA THR A 140 -0.81 2.52 -29.12
C THR A 140 -0.42 2.45 -27.65
N ASN A 141 0.39 3.41 -27.19
CA ASN A 141 0.69 3.60 -25.77
C ASN A 141 -0.43 4.40 -25.10
N LEU A 142 -1.02 3.85 -24.06
CA LEU A 142 -2.06 4.51 -23.27
C LEU A 142 -1.45 5.12 -22.02
N ARG A 143 -1.79 6.38 -21.76
CA ARG A 143 -1.44 7.00 -20.48
C ARG A 143 -2.30 6.41 -19.38
N GLY A 144 -1.67 5.90 -18.32
CA GLY A 144 -2.35 5.30 -17.17
C GLY A 144 -2.71 6.34 -16.09
N TYR A 145 -3.88 6.17 -15.49
CA TYR A 145 -4.38 7.00 -14.39
C TYR A 145 -5.00 6.12 -13.30
N TYR A 146 -5.02 6.62 -12.08
CA TYR A 146 -5.87 6.04 -11.04
C TYR A 146 -7.23 6.74 -11.07
N GLU A 147 -8.30 5.97 -11.10
CA GLU A 147 -9.68 6.46 -11.10
C GLU A 147 -10.36 6.21 -9.75
N GLY A 148 -11.06 7.22 -9.24
CA GLY A 148 -11.75 7.17 -7.96
C GLY A 148 -10.88 7.63 -6.78
N GLN A 149 -11.17 7.10 -5.60
CA GLN A 149 -10.48 7.41 -4.35
C GLN A 149 -9.49 6.29 -4.02
N ASN A 150 -8.34 6.68 -3.46
CA ASN A 150 -7.32 5.72 -3.04
C ASN A 150 -7.90 4.82 -1.95
N THR A 151 -7.59 3.52 -2.03
CA THR A 151 -7.92 2.59 -0.95
C THR A 151 -7.03 2.86 0.27
N GLU A 152 -7.64 2.95 1.44
CA GLU A 152 -6.97 3.02 2.74
C GLU A 152 -6.80 1.61 3.33
N LEU A 153 -5.63 1.32 3.89
CA LEU A 153 -5.33 0.15 4.68
C LEU A 153 -5.51 0.52 6.15
N LEU A 154 -6.57 -0.01 6.74
CA LEU A 154 -6.88 0.11 8.16
C LEU A 154 -6.02 -0.87 8.95
N ARG A 155 -5.21 -0.33 9.86
CA ARG A 155 -4.35 -1.10 10.74
C ARG A 155 -5.17 -1.70 11.88
N ASN A 156 -4.74 -2.86 12.38
CA ASN A 156 -5.35 -3.51 13.54
C ASN A 156 -4.71 -3.06 14.88
N TYR A 157 -3.65 -2.23 14.83
CA TYR A 157 -2.97 -1.66 15.99
C TYR A 157 -2.67 -0.16 15.80
N SER A 158 -2.52 0.53 16.93
CA SER A 158 -1.93 1.86 17.05
C SER A 158 -0.48 1.73 17.51
N GLU A 159 0.38 2.65 17.09
CA GLU A 159 1.76 2.71 17.55
C GLU A 159 1.99 3.97 18.39
N VAL A 160 2.53 3.77 19.59
CA VAL A 160 3.12 4.84 20.40
C VAL A 160 4.60 4.87 20.08
N ARG A 161 5.08 6.00 19.56
CA ARG A 161 6.50 6.22 19.27
C ARG A 161 7.02 7.40 20.07
N GLY A 162 8.23 7.26 20.59
CA GLY A 162 8.95 8.35 21.22
C GLY A 162 10.45 8.14 21.23
N ASN A 163 11.14 9.06 21.90
CA ASN A 163 12.58 9.00 22.14
C ASN A 163 12.85 9.24 23.62
N ILE A 164 13.82 8.51 24.18
CA ILE A 164 14.24 8.66 25.58
C ILE A 164 15.51 9.50 25.61
N LEU A 165 15.38 10.72 26.16
CA LEU A 165 16.51 11.63 26.36
C LEU A 165 16.93 11.66 27.83
N ALA A 166 18.22 11.43 28.06
CA ALA A 166 18.81 11.53 29.38
C ALA A 166 19.16 12.97 29.72
N GLN A 167 18.57 13.52 30.79
CA GLN A 167 18.84 14.91 31.19
C GLN A 167 20.34 15.18 31.43
N GLY A 168 21.09 14.18 31.90
CA GLY A 168 22.53 14.29 32.16
C GLY A 168 23.40 14.48 30.90
N PHE A 169 22.85 14.28 29.70
CA PHE A 169 23.54 14.48 28.43
C PHE A 169 23.26 15.86 27.82
N PHE A 170 22.48 16.71 28.49
CA PHE A 170 22.33 18.10 28.07
C PHE A 170 23.52 18.93 28.56
N GLY A 171 24.15 19.65 27.64
CA GLY A 171 25.17 20.65 27.94
C GLY A 171 24.59 21.86 28.67
N LEU A 172 25.48 22.73 29.18
CA LEU A 172 25.06 24.00 29.82
C LEU A 172 24.38 24.96 28.84
N ASP A 173 24.57 24.75 27.54
CA ASP A 173 23.90 25.45 26.44
C ASP A 173 22.51 24.88 26.12
N GLY A 174 22.09 23.83 26.83
CA GLY A 174 20.80 23.15 26.62
C GLY A 174 20.78 22.25 25.38
N GLN A 175 21.92 22.00 24.74
CA GLN A 175 22.00 21.08 23.61
C GLN A 175 22.20 19.65 24.12
N TYR A 176 21.51 18.70 23.51
CA TYR A 176 21.69 17.28 23.79
C TYR A 176 22.97 16.77 23.12
N ASP A 177 23.90 16.22 23.90
CA ASP A 177 25.10 15.58 23.39
C ASP A 177 24.76 14.16 22.87
N SER A 178 24.40 14.08 21.59
CA SER A 178 24.10 12.81 20.91
C SER A 178 25.34 11.93 20.67
N SER A 179 26.54 12.39 21.02
CA SER A 179 27.75 11.56 20.98
C SER A 179 27.92 10.69 22.23
N GLN A 180 27.18 11.00 23.30
CA GLN A 180 27.07 10.11 24.44
C GLN A 180 26.09 8.99 24.07
N GLU A 181 26.63 7.80 23.87
CA GLU A 181 25.78 6.61 23.82
C GLU A 181 25.18 6.44 25.21
N PHE A 182 23.84 6.45 25.28
CA PHE A 182 23.19 5.80 26.39
C PHE A 182 23.70 4.35 26.31
N PRO A 183 24.34 3.81 27.35
CA PRO A 183 24.57 2.37 27.33
C PRO A 183 23.20 1.75 27.06
N ASN A 184 23.12 0.66 26.30
CA ASN A 184 21.96 -0.23 26.27
C ASN A 184 21.73 -0.87 27.67
N ALA A 185 21.85 -0.08 28.73
CA ALA A 185 21.26 -0.26 30.03
C ALA A 185 19.84 -0.72 29.78
N SER A 186 19.43 -1.67 30.60
CA SER A 186 18.18 -2.42 30.50
C SER A 186 16.97 -1.51 30.72
N ILE A 187 16.75 -0.55 29.82
CA ILE A 187 15.55 0.26 29.75
C ILE A 187 14.42 -0.74 29.51
N GLN A 188 13.49 -0.78 30.44
CA GLN A 188 12.26 -1.53 30.32
C GLN A 188 11.15 -0.51 30.23
N MET A 189 10.38 -0.58 29.14
CA MET A 189 9.23 0.27 28.94
C MET A 189 8.05 -0.59 28.56
N GLN A 190 6.89 -0.27 29.14
CA GLN A 190 5.66 -1.04 28.96
C GLN A 190 4.46 -0.10 29.08
N ALA A 191 3.51 -0.23 28.15
CA ALA A 191 2.18 0.33 28.31
C ALA A 191 1.26 -0.70 28.98
N THR A 192 0.36 -0.24 29.86
CA THR A 192 -0.66 -1.07 30.49
C THR A 192 -2.03 -0.44 30.26
N ASP A 193 -3.01 -1.24 29.80
CA ASP A 193 -4.38 -0.76 29.64
C ASP A 193 -5.19 -0.85 30.95
N ALA A 194 -6.42 -0.34 30.93
CA ALA A 194 -7.33 -0.35 32.08
C ALA A 194 -7.71 -1.76 32.58
N GLU A 195 -7.57 -2.79 31.73
CA GLU A 195 -7.81 -4.19 32.08
C GLU A 195 -6.56 -4.86 32.69
N GLY A 196 -5.41 -4.18 32.65
CA GLY A 196 -4.13 -4.68 33.12
C GLY A 196 -3.35 -5.48 32.09
N ASN A 197 -3.75 -5.49 30.81
CA ASN A 197 -2.95 -6.07 29.74
C ASN A 197 -1.73 -5.21 29.49
N LYS A 198 -0.62 -5.85 29.15
CA LYS A 198 0.71 -5.26 29.11
C LYS A 198 1.30 -5.37 27.71
N TYR A 199 1.84 -4.26 27.23
CA TYR A 199 2.41 -4.12 25.89
C TYR A 199 3.85 -3.62 26.02
N ASP A 200 4.81 -4.49 25.71
CA ASP A 200 6.24 -4.18 25.87
C ASP A 200 6.73 -3.27 24.73
N ALA A 201 7.61 -2.34 25.09
CA ALA A 201 8.28 -1.49 24.11
C ALA A 201 9.41 -2.23 23.41
N THR A 202 9.59 -1.95 22.12
CA THR A 202 10.83 -2.22 21.40
C THR A 202 11.71 -0.99 21.50
N ILE A 203 12.91 -1.15 22.07
CA ILE A 203 13.92 -0.09 22.11
C ILE A 203 14.82 -0.27 20.89
N GLU A 204 14.83 0.72 20.02
CA GLU A 204 15.69 0.78 18.84
C GLU A 204 17.01 1.49 19.15
N ASN A 205 17.90 1.58 18.16
CA ASN A 205 19.12 2.37 18.29
C ASN A 205 18.76 3.86 18.53
N ASP A 206 19.69 4.61 19.11
CA ASP A 206 19.53 6.05 19.41
C ASP A 206 18.45 6.40 20.46
N ASN A 207 18.00 5.41 21.24
CA ASN A 207 16.99 5.54 22.30
C ASN A 207 15.56 5.83 21.80
N ASP A 208 15.30 5.59 20.53
CA ASP A 208 13.93 5.54 20.01
C ASP A 208 13.21 4.31 20.58
N PHE A 209 11.90 4.45 20.80
CA PHE A 209 11.05 3.33 21.19
C PHE A 209 9.74 3.31 20.43
N THR A 210 9.21 2.12 20.26
CA THR A 210 7.87 1.86 19.74
C THR A 210 7.10 0.92 20.67
N ILE A 211 5.79 1.13 20.81
CA ILE A 211 4.86 0.23 21.51
C ILE A 211 3.64 0.04 20.62
N GLN A 212 3.33 -1.20 20.28
CA GLN A 212 2.10 -1.54 19.57
C GLN A 212 0.98 -1.81 20.58
N VAL A 213 -0.13 -1.09 20.45
CA VAL A 213 -1.32 -1.19 21.32
C VAL A 213 -2.58 -1.36 20.48
N PRO A 214 -3.68 -1.89 21.04
CA PRO A 214 -4.96 -1.96 20.34
C PRO A 214 -5.45 -0.58 19.90
N VAL A 215 -6.21 -0.53 18.80
CA VAL A 215 -6.90 0.69 18.38
C VAL A 215 -8.07 0.96 19.33
N THR A 216 -7.94 2.01 20.15
CA THR A 216 -8.94 2.40 21.16
C THR A 216 -8.82 3.88 21.53
N ASP A 217 -9.89 4.45 22.07
CA ASP A 217 -9.91 5.79 22.68
C ASP A 217 -9.63 5.76 24.21
N GLU A 218 -9.42 4.57 24.76
CA GLU A 218 -9.07 4.38 26.17
C GLU A 218 -7.60 4.73 26.45
N THR A 219 -7.34 5.26 27.64
CA THR A 219 -5.99 5.69 28.05
C THR A 219 -5.11 4.51 28.45
N PHE A 220 -3.80 4.66 28.27
CA PHE A 220 -2.79 3.69 28.73
C PHE A 220 -1.86 4.33 29.77
N ASP A 221 -1.45 3.52 30.75
CA ASP A 221 -0.39 3.89 31.70
C ASP A 221 0.97 3.47 31.13
N LEU A 222 1.91 4.41 31.01
CA LEU A 222 3.28 4.13 30.58
C LEU A 222 4.20 3.98 31.80
N GLU A 223 4.80 2.80 31.93
CA GLU A 223 5.87 2.55 32.88
C GLU A 223 7.22 2.61 32.18
N VAL A 224 8.12 3.45 32.69
CA VAL A 224 9.51 3.55 32.22
C VAL A 224 10.46 3.23 33.38
N LYS A 225 11.25 2.17 33.23
CA LYS A 225 12.26 1.72 34.20
C LYS A 225 13.64 1.84 33.59
N ILE A 226 14.41 2.80 34.09
CA ILE A 226 15.81 3.00 33.72
C ILE A 226 16.68 2.74 34.97
N PRO A 227 17.57 1.73 34.96
CA PRO A 227 18.45 1.46 36.10
C PRO A 227 19.25 2.70 36.52
N GLY A 228 19.25 3.03 37.82
CA GLY A 228 19.93 4.22 38.35
C GLY A 228 19.14 5.53 38.23
N SER A 229 17.91 5.49 37.71
CA SER A 229 16.96 6.61 37.73
C SER A 229 15.80 6.37 38.71
N PHE A 230 15.10 7.44 39.10
CA PHE A 230 13.83 7.31 39.82
C PHE A 230 12.72 6.89 38.84
N PRO A 231 11.77 6.02 39.23
CA PRO A 231 10.62 5.68 38.39
C PRO A 231 9.79 6.91 38.04
N SER A 232 9.39 7.05 36.77
CA SER A 232 8.53 8.14 36.28
C SER A 232 7.25 7.57 35.65
N PRO A 233 6.07 7.79 36.25
CA PRO A 233 4.79 7.45 35.63
C PRO A 233 4.35 8.53 34.64
N TYR A 234 3.85 8.13 33.48
CA TYR A 234 3.23 9.02 32.49
C TYR A 234 1.89 8.45 32.02
N ASN A 235 0.91 9.32 31.80
CA ASN A 235 -0.41 8.96 31.27
C ASN A 235 -0.57 9.61 29.89
N PHE A 236 -1.04 8.85 28.91
CA PHE A 236 -1.33 9.37 27.57
C PHE A 236 -2.61 8.77 26.98
#